data_AF-A0AA38HPN7-F1
#
_entry.id   AF-A0AA38HPN7-F1
#
_cell.length_a   1.000
_cell.length_b   1.000
_cell.length_c   1.000
_cell.angle_alpha   90.00
_cell.angle_beta   90.00
_cell.angle_gamma   90.00
#
_symmetry.space_group_name_H-M   'P 1'
#
loop_
_entity.id
_entity.type
_entity.pdbx_description
1 polymer ?
#
loop_
_entity_poly.entity_id
_entity_poly.type
_entity_poly.pdbx_seq_one_letter_code
_entity_poly.pdbx_strand_id
1 'polypeptide(L)'
;MPRVCVNSPSIFCYICGQFTPKCEKRPISPQLARCYQAYFKTPIKNENKSWVPQVRCLKCYKYLTGWYKGTVKEMPFGVPMQWREPKNHVDDCYFCLTNVKGFIKKSKNSVEYADVSSVYMPLPHSFEIPVPKLFSRSSSSSTEEDCKTPPFWR
;
A
#
# COMPACT_ATOMS: atom_id res chain seq x y z
N MET A 1 18.51 24.33 -0.37
CA MET A 1 17.99 22.95 -0.43
C MET A 1 16.61 22.96 -1.08
N PRO A 2 16.26 21.98 -1.94
CA PRO A 2 14.93 21.88 -2.50
C PRO A 2 13.88 21.82 -1.38
N ARG A 3 12.84 22.66 -1.46
CA ARG A 3 11.69 22.58 -0.54
C ARG A 3 10.66 21.52 -0.98
N VAL A 4 10.95 20.83 -2.08
CA VAL A 4 10.03 19.92 -2.78
C VAL A 4 10.82 18.71 -3.25
N CYS A 5 10.18 17.54 -3.25
CA CYS A 5 10.77 16.30 -3.71
C CYS A 5 11.09 16.32 -5.22
N VAL A 6 12.19 15.67 -5.63
CA VAL A 6 12.53 15.48 -7.05
C VAL A 6 11.43 14.71 -7.78
N ASN A 7 10.97 13.63 -7.16
CA ASN A 7 9.85 12.84 -7.67
C ASN A 7 8.57 13.14 -6.88
N SER A 8 7.44 13.17 -7.59
CA SER A 8 6.13 13.23 -6.93
C SER A 8 5.88 11.95 -6.13
N PRO A 9 5.49 12.01 -4.85
CA PRO A 9 5.09 10.84 -4.06
C PRO A 9 3.99 10.01 -4.76
N SER A 10 3.16 10.66 -5.58
CA SER A 10 2.07 10.02 -6.34
C SER A 10 2.52 9.06 -7.44
N ILE A 11 3.82 8.87 -7.67
CA ILE A 11 4.34 7.86 -8.60
C ILE A 11 4.80 6.59 -7.87
N PHE A 12 4.76 6.56 -6.54
CA PHE A 12 5.11 5.39 -5.74
C PHE A 12 3.84 4.78 -5.13
N CYS A 13 3.85 3.47 -4.90
CA CYS A 13 2.74 2.79 -4.25
C CYS A 13 2.88 2.89 -2.73
N TYR A 14 1.83 3.33 -2.04
CA TYR A 14 1.79 3.34 -0.56
C TYR A 14 2.14 1.99 0.06
N ILE A 15 1.59 0.90 -0.49
CA ILE A 15 1.63 -0.43 0.14
C ILE A 15 3.00 -1.13 -0.04
N CYS A 16 3.67 -0.95 -1.19
CA CYS A 16 4.90 -1.68 -1.51
C CYS A 16 6.10 -0.78 -1.82
N GLY A 17 5.95 0.54 -1.81
CA GLY A 17 7.01 1.50 -2.15
C GLY A 17 7.35 1.59 -3.64
N GLN A 18 6.92 0.63 -4.46
CA GLN A 18 7.38 0.52 -5.84
C GLN A 18 6.90 1.64 -6.76
N PHE A 19 7.72 1.95 -7.76
CA PHE A 19 7.36 2.84 -8.86
C PHE A 19 6.13 2.32 -9.61
N THR A 20 5.16 3.21 -9.79
CA THR A 20 3.84 2.91 -10.32
C THR A 20 3.55 3.80 -11.53
N PRO A 21 3.63 3.24 -12.75
CA PRO A 21 3.27 3.96 -13.98
C PRO A 21 1.83 4.50 -13.94
N LYS A 22 1.57 5.58 -14.68
CA LYS A 22 0.28 6.29 -14.68
C LYS A 22 -0.93 5.38 -14.93
N CYS A 23 -0.80 4.38 -15.80
CA CYS A 23 -1.87 3.43 -16.11
C CYS A 23 -2.21 2.48 -14.94
N GLU A 24 -1.28 2.25 -14.01
CA GLU A 24 -1.43 1.31 -12.89
C GLU A 24 -1.70 2.00 -11.56
N LYS A 25 -1.53 3.32 -11.44
CA LYS A 25 -1.81 4.05 -10.20
C LYS A 25 -3.29 4.40 -10.08
N ARG A 26 -3.82 4.20 -8.88
CA ARG A 26 -5.18 4.61 -8.47
C ARG A 26 -5.13 5.08 -7.02
N PRO A 27 -6.03 5.99 -6.60
CA PRO A 27 -6.21 6.31 -5.18
C PRO A 27 -6.53 5.06 -4.37
N ILE A 28 -6.25 5.12 -3.07
CA ILE A 28 -6.63 4.05 -2.14
C ILE A 28 -8.12 4.18 -1.85
N SER A 29 -8.89 3.15 -2.18
CA SER A 29 -10.34 3.14 -1.92
C SER A 29 -10.66 2.69 -0.49
N PRO A 30 -11.82 3.07 0.07
CA PRO A 30 -12.26 2.59 1.39
C PRO A 30 -12.32 1.07 1.50
N GLN A 31 -12.69 0.39 0.40
CA GLN A 31 -12.67 -1.08 0.34
C GLN A 31 -11.25 -1.63 0.46
N LEU A 32 -10.28 -1.03 -0.23
CA LEU A 32 -8.89 -1.46 -0.14
C LEU A 32 -8.30 -1.17 1.24
N ALA A 33 -8.65 -0.04 1.86
CA ALA A 33 -8.23 0.27 3.23
C ALA A 33 -8.70 -0.80 4.24
N ARG A 34 -9.94 -1.27 4.09
CA ARG A 34 -10.47 -2.41 4.87
C ARG A 34 -9.69 -3.70 4.61
N CYS A 35 -9.40 -4.04 3.35
CA CYS A 35 -8.59 -5.21 3.01
C CYS A 35 -7.17 -5.11 3.58
N TYR A 36 -6.56 -3.92 3.50
CA TYR A 36 -5.24 -3.62 4.05
C TYR A 36 -5.21 -3.83 5.57
N GLN A 37 -6.18 -3.26 6.29
CA GLN A 37 -6.28 -3.41 7.74
C GLN A 37 -6.55 -4.86 8.15
N ALA A 38 -7.39 -5.58 7.42
CA ALA A 38 -7.66 -6.99 7.66
C ALA A 38 -6.40 -7.86 7.46
N TYR A 39 -5.56 -7.54 6.47
CA TYR A 39 -4.32 -8.26 6.20
C TYR A 39 -3.23 -7.89 7.20
N PHE A 40 -2.80 -6.62 7.22
CA PHE A 40 -1.63 -6.15 7.96
C PHE A 40 -1.93 -5.80 9.43
N LYS A 41 -3.17 -5.96 9.88
CA LYS A 41 -3.63 -5.67 11.26
C LYS A 41 -3.35 -4.23 11.68
N THR A 42 -3.20 -3.32 10.73
CA THR A 42 -2.94 -1.90 10.96
C THR A 42 -3.71 -1.06 9.96
N PRO A 43 -4.35 0.05 10.38
CA PRO A 43 -5.01 0.93 9.45
C PRO A 43 -3.99 1.67 8.57
N ILE A 44 -4.46 2.20 7.45
CA ILE A 44 -3.69 3.16 6.67
C ILE A 44 -3.55 4.43 7.51
N LYS A 45 -2.32 4.88 7.69
CA LYS A 45 -1.98 6.10 8.45
C LYS A 45 -1.49 7.19 7.50
N ASN A 46 -1.44 8.43 8.01
CA ASN A 46 -0.81 9.58 7.35
C ASN A 46 -1.52 10.04 6.07
N GLU A 47 -2.85 9.97 6.09
CA GLU A 47 -3.69 10.60 5.06
C GLU A 47 -3.32 12.09 4.96
N ASN A 48 -3.17 12.59 3.73
CA ASN A 48 -2.86 13.98 3.41
C ASN A 48 -1.45 14.49 3.82
N LYS A 49 -0.52 13.61 4.19
CA LYS A 49 0.89 13.99 4.36
C LYS A 49 1.63 13.98 3.02
N SER A 50 2.38 15.04 2.75
CA SER A 50 3.16 15.21 1.50
C SER A 50 4.31 14.21 1.37
N TRP A 51 4.80 13.67 2.49
CA TRP A 51 5.87 12.67 2.54
C TRP A 51 5.37 11.21 2.43
N VAL A 52 4.07 11.01 2.15
CA VAL A 52 3.46 9.69 1.97
C VAL A 52 2.74 9.59 0.63
N PRO A 53 2.89 8.49 -0.13
CA PRO A 53 2.11 8.30 -1.34
C PRO A 53 0.61 8.15 -1.05
N GLN A 54 -0.23 8.87 -1.77
CA GLN A 54 -1.70 8.78 -1.63
C GLN A 54 -2.33 7.80 -2.66
N VAL A 55 -1.50 6.97 -3.30
CA VAL A 55 -1.92 6.05 -4.38
C VAL A 55 -1.38 4.65 -4.14
N ARG A 56 -1.96 3.68 -4.85
CA ARG A 56 -1.54 2.28 -4.87
C ARG A 56 -1.32 1.77 -6.29
N CYS A 57 -0.51 0.71 -6.44
CA CYS A 57 -0.32 0.01 -7.72
C CYS A 57 -1.33 -1.11 -7.93
N LEU A 58 -1.51 -1.53 -9.20
CA LEU A 58 -2.49 -2.55 -9.57
C LEU A 58 -2.20 -3.90 -8.93
N LYS A 59 -0.92 -4.22 -8.73
CA LYS A 59 -0.47 -5.46 -8.10
C LYS A 59 -0.99 -5.55 -6.66
N CYS A 60 -0.67 -4.58 -5.80
CA CYS A 60 -1.08 -4.58 -4.40
C CYS A 60 -2.60 -4.71 -4.21
N TYR A 61 -3.38 -4.03 -5.05
CA TYR A 61 -4.84 -4.18 -5.00
C TYR A 61 -5.31 -5.57 -5.39
N LYS A 62 -4.78 -6.15 -6.48
CA LYS A 62 -5.17 -7.49 -6.91
C LYS A 62 -4.86 -8.53 -5.83
N TYR A 63 -3.70 -8.44 -5.20
CA TYR A 63 -3.34 -9.34 -4.10
C TYR A 63 -4.22 -9.12 -2.86
N LEU A 64 -4.35 -7.89 -2.34
CA LEU A 64 -5.14 -7.64 -1.13
C LEU A 64 -6.63 -7.97 -1.31
N THR A 65 -7.23 -7.52 -2.42
CA THR A 65 -8.66 -7.78 -2.67
C THR A 65 -8.92 -9.24 -3.06
N GLY A 66 -7.99 -9.87 -3.78
CA GLY A 66 -8.06 -11.29 -4.11
C GLY A 66 -7.94 -12.15 -2.86
N TRP A 67 -7.01 -11.80 -1.96
CA TRP A 67 -6.88 -12.46 -0.66
C TRP A 67 -8.15 -12.29 0.15
N TYR A 68 -8.68 -11.07 0.27
CA TYR A 68 -9.92 -10.82 1.01
C TYR A 68 -11.12 -11.62 0.47
N LYS A 69 -11.11 -11.94 -0.83
CA LYS A 69 -12.13 -12.78 -1.50
C LYS A 69 -11.82 -14.28 -1.51
N GLY A 70 -10.66 -14.69 -0.98
CA GLY A 70 -10.20 -16.09 -1.02
C GLY A 70 -9.71 -16.57 -2.39
N THR A 71 -9.51 -15.70 -3.37
CA THR A 71 -9.00 -16.07 -4.72
C THR A 71 -7.48 -16.01 -4.82
N VAL A 72 -6.81 -15.37 -3.86
CA VAL A 72 -5.35 -15.29 -3.76
C VAL A 72 -4.94 -15.77 -2.37
N LYS A 73 -3.92 -16.62 -2.29
CA LYS A 73 -3.49 -17.22 -1.03
C LYS A 73 -2.88 -16.21 -0.05
N GLU A 74 -2.05 -15.30 -0.54
CA GLU A 74 -1.26 -14.38 0.29
C GLU A 74 -0.76 -13.16 -0.49
N MET A 75 -0.41 -12.09 0.23
CA MET A 75 0.43 -11.02 -0.29
C MET A 75 1.87 -11.52 -0.43
N PRO A 76 2.70 -10.90 -1.29
CA PRO A 76 4.12 -11.24 -1.37
C PRO A 76 4.95 -10.90 -0.12
N PHE A 77 4.36 -10.20 0.86
CA PHE A 77 5.01 -9.72 2.07
C PHE A 77 4.00 -9.60 3.21
N GLY A 78 4.46 -9.81 4.44
CA GLY A 78 3.62 -9.75 5.64
C GLY A 78 3.68 -8.41 6.37
N VAL A 79 4.70 -7.59 6.11
CA VAL A 79 4.76 -6.19 6.56
C VAL A 79 4.79 -5.29 5.34
N PRO A 80 3.89 -4.30 5.23
CA PRO A 80 3.87 -3.39 4.09
C PRO A 80 4.97 -2.33 4.24
N MET A 81 5.17 -1.54 3.18
CA MET A 81 6.05 -0.37 3.23
C MET A 81 5.60 0.57 4.37
N GLN A 82 6.53 0.97 5.23
CA GLN A 82 6.26 1.91 6.32
C GLN A 82 6.92 3.26 6.04
N TRP A 83 6.15 4.32 6.19
CA TRP A 83 6.57 5.68 5.84
C TRP A 83 6.74 6.54 7.09
N ARG A 84 7.82 7.30 7.14
CA ARG A 84 8.08 8.36 8.12
C ARG A 84 8.40 9.68 7.41
N GLU A 85 8.30 10.76 8.15
CA GLU A 85 8.69 12.08 7.65
C GLU A 85 10.21 12.12 7.43
N PRO A 86 10.68 12.49 6.22
CA PRO A 86 12.11 12.60 5.94
C PRO A 86 12.71 13.79 6.68
N LYS A 87 13.93 13.62 7.21
CA LYS A 87 14.66 14.70 7.88
C LYS A 87 15.02 15.83 6.92
N ASN A 88 15.35 15.49 5.67
CA ASN A 88 15.68 16.42 4.62
C ASN A 88 15.54 15.76 3.23
N HIS A 89 15.71 16.55 2.16
CA HIS A 89 15.57 16.09 0.77
C HIS A 89 16.88 15.60 0.13
N VAL A 90 17.99 15.60 0.86
CA VAL A 90 19.34 15.30 0.34
C VAL A 90 19.74 13.85 0.61
N ASP A 91 19.62 13.38 1.84
CA ASP A 91 20.09 12.04 2.25
C ASP A 91 19.00 11.14 2.86
N ASP A 92 17.84 11.70 3.23
CA ASP A 92 16.79 10.95 3.92
C ASP A 92 15.43 11.00 3.21
N CYS A 93 15.38 11.38 1.93
CA CYS A 93 14.13 11.42 1.16
C CYS A 93 14.07 10.32 0.10
N TYR A 94 13.27 9.29 0.35
CA TYR A 94 13.04 8.17 -0.56
C TYR A 94 12.64 8.62 -1.97
N PHE A 95 11.78 9.63 -2.08
CA PHE A 95 11.34 10.14 -3.37
C PHE A 95 12.44 10.89 -4.11
N CYS A 96 13.30 11.65 -3.41
CA CYS A 96 14.41 12.34 -4.06
C CYS A 96 15.48 11.37 -4.55
N LEU A 97 15.76 10.34 -3.75
CA LEU A 97 16.89 9.44 -3.94
C LEU A 97 16.58 8.24 -4.84
N THR A 98 15.30 7.91 -5.04
CA THR A 98 14.93 6.84 -5.98
C THR A 98 14.94 7.35 -7.42
N ASN A 99 15.90 6.92 -8.22
CA ASN A 99 15.98 7.30 -9.64
C ASN A 99 14.99 6.51 -10.50
N VAL A 100 13.91 7.16 -10.93
CA VAL A 100 12.88 6.57 -11.80
C VAL A 100 12.84 7.19 -13.20
N LYS A 101 13.79 8.07 -13.54
CA LYS A 101 13.82 8.74 -14.84
C LYS A 101 14.10 7.72 -15.95
N GLY A 102 13.25 7.69 -16.98
CA GLY A 102 13.38 6.77 -18.10
C GLY A 102 12.80 5.37 -17.87
N PHE A 103 12.32 5.06 -16.67
CA PHE A 103 11.67 3.78 -16.40
C PHE A 103 10.22 3.76 -16.89
N ILE A 104 9.88 2.67 -17.58
CA ILE A 104 8.53 2.40 -18.07
C ILE A 104 8.00 1.11 -17.44
N LYS A 105 6.75 0.76 -17.72
CA LYS A 105 6.13 -0.47 -17.20
C LYS A 105 6.97 -1.73 -17.43
N LYS A 106 7.68 -1.83 -18.55
CA LYS A 106 8.53 -2.98 -18.90
C LYS A 106 9.84 -3.03 -18.08
N SER A 107 10.43 -1.87 -17.76
CA SER A 107 11.70 -1.77 -17.04
C SER A 107 11.54 -1.48 -15.54
N LYS A 108 10.32 -1.27 -15.03
CA LYS A 108 10.09 -0.88 -13.61
C LYS A 108 10.67 -1.84 -12.57
N ASN A 109 10.92 -3.09 -12.93
CA ASN A 109 11.48 -4.09 -12.02
C ASN A 109 12.99 -3.91 -11.81
N SER A 110 13.68 -3.17 -12.68
CA SER A 110 15.10 -2.82 -12.51
C SER A 110 15.31 -1.44 -11.90
N VAL A 111 14.26 -0.86 -11.32
CA VAL A 111 14.40 0.36 -10.51
C VAL A 111 15.09 0.00 -9.21
N GLU A 112 16.21 0.66 -8.95
CA GLU A 112 16.87 0.63 -7.65
C GLU A 112 16.15 1.61 -6.72
N TYR A 113 15.71 1.09 -5.57
CA TYR A 113 14.99 1.86 -4.58
C TYR A 113 15.95 2.37 -3.52
N ALA A 114 15.78 3.61 -3.10
CA ALA A 114 16.64 4.22 -2.09
C ALA A 114 16.51 3.51 -0.74
N ASP A 115 17.65 3.24 -0.11
CA ASP A 115 17.73 2.77 1.27
C ASP A 115 17.97 3.98 2.20
N VAL A 116 16.93 4.41 2.89
CA VAL A 116 16.92 5.63 3.71
C VAL A 116 16.19 5.40 5.02
N SER A 117 16.56 6.15 6.05
CA SER A 117 15.98 5.97 7.37
C SER A 117 14.50 6.34 7.43
N SER A 118 14.03 7.26 6.61
CA SER A 118 12.62 7.68 6.59
C SER A 118 11.64 6.61 6.12
N VAL A 119 12.11 5.47 5.60
CA VAL A 119 11.25 4.43 5.05
C VAL A 119 11.72 3.04 5.45
N TYR A 120 10.80 2.16 5.80
CA TYR A 120 11.08 0.74 6.00
C TYR A 120 10.47 -0.08 4.87
N MET A 121 11.32 -0.84 4.19
CA MET A 121 10.95 -1.68 3.05
C MET A 121 9.99 -2.81 3.48
N PRO A 122 9.14 -3.32 2.57
CA PRO A 122 8.26 -4.43 2.88
C PRO A 122 9.05 -5.67 3.31
N LEU A 123 8.60 -6.34 4.37
CA LEU A 123 9.24 -7.56 4.86
C LEU A 123 8.47 -8.80 4.42
N PRO A 124 9.17 -9.81 3.86
CA PRO A 124 8.54 -11.05 3.43
C PRO A 124 7.87 -11.77 4.60
N HIS A 125 6.96 -12.68 4.27
CA HIS A 125 6.42 -13.59 5.27
C HIS A 125 7.52 -14.49 5.84
N SER A 126 7.38 -14.80 7.12
CA SER A 126 8.26 -15.72 7.86
C SER A 126 7.43 -16.45 8.91
N PHE A 127 8.07 -17.29 9.72
CA PHE A 127 7.41 -17.88 10.88
C PHE A 127 6.90 -16.81 11.86
N GLU A 128 7.67 -15.73 12.03
CA GLU A 128 7.32 -14.59 12.90
C GLU A 128 6.29 -13.65 12.25
N ILE A 129 6.25 -13.62 10.92
CA ILE A 129 5.32 -12.79 10.13
C ILE A 129 4.44 -13.71 9.28
N PRO A 130 3.53 -14.48 9.89
CA PRO A 130 2.73 -15.46 9.18
C PRO A 130 1.70 -14.79 8.27
N VAL A 131 1.20 -15.55 7.30
CA VAL A 131 0.05 -15.13 6.48
C VAL A 131 -1.18 -15.05 7.39
N PRO A 132 -1.91 -13.92 7.42
CA PRO A 132 -3.12 -13.79 8.21
C PRO A 132 -4.17 -14.80 7.75
N LYS A 133 -4.87 -15.42 8.70
CA LYS A 133 -6.07 -16.20 8.39
C LYS A 133 -7.23 -15.24 8.17
N LEU A 134 -7.94 -15.41 7.05
CA LEU A 134 -9.30 -14.89 6.97
C LEU A 134 -10.09 -15.63 8.03
N PHE A 135 -10.82 -14.90 8.87
CA PHE A 135 -11.88 -15.54 9.64
C PHE A 135 -12.80 -16.16 8.59
N SER A 136 -12.76 -17.49 8.46
CA SER A 136 -13.84 -18.20 7.79
C SER A 136 -15.10 -17.67 8.43
N ARG A 137 -16.02 -17.14 7.63
CA ARG A 137 -17.36 -16.80 8.08
C ARG A 137 -17.99 -18.12 8.50
N SER A 138 -17.67 -18.57 9.71
CA SER A 138 -18.21 -19.76 10.32
C SER A 138 -19.70 -19.52 10.41
N SER A 139 -20.44 -20.48 9.88
CA SER A 139 -21.87 -20.65 9.99
C SER A 139 -22.29 -20.61 11.47
N SER A 140 -22.41 -19.42 12.05
CA SER A 140 -23.19 -19.21 13.26
C SER A 140 -24.60 -18.91 12.80
N SER A 141 -25.50 -19.89 12.94
CA SER A 141 -26.93 -19.66 12.86
C SER A 141 -27.34 -18.64 13.93
N SER A 142 -28.19 -17.69 13.52
CA SER A 142 -29.05 -16.82 14.33
C SER A 142 -28.31 -15.73 15.15
N THR A 143 -28.66 -14.45 15.08
CA THR A 143 -29.90 -13.78 14.69
C THR A 143 -29.64 -12.59 13.76
N GLU A 144 -30.61 -12.34 12.87
CA GLU A 144 -30.65 -11.19 11.98
C GLU A 144 -30.67 -9.87 12.77
N GLU A 145 -29.67 -9.01 12.55
CA GLU A 145 -29.86 -7.56 12.67
C GLU A 145 -29.46 -6.90 11.35
N ASP A 146 -30.53 -6.50 10.65
CA ASP A 146 -30.60 -5.86 9.35
C ASP A 146 -29.95 -4.47 9.41
N CYS A 147 -28.70 -4.34 8.94
CA CYS A 147 -28.09 -3.02 8.76
C CYS A 147 -28.54 -2.44 7.41
N LYS A 148 -29.77 -1.92 7.44
CA LYS A 148 -30.39 -1.16 6.34
C LYS A 148 -29.43 -0.08 5.84
N THR A 149 -29.12 -0.15 4.55
CA THR A 149 -28.54 0.94 3.78
C THR A 149 -29.35 2.22 3.99
N PRO A 150 -28.73 3.35 4.38
CA PRO A 150 -29.40 4.64 4.29
C PRO A 150 -29.62 5.01 2.81
N PRO A 151 -30.75 5.65 2.47
CA PRO A 151 -31.08 5.94 1.08
C PRO A 151 -30.08 6.91 0.46
N PHE A 152 -29.86 6.65 -0.82
CA PHE A 152 -29.22 7.52 -1.80
C PHE A 152 -29.84 8.93 -1.72
N TRP A 153 -29.07 9.94 -1.35
CA TRP A 153 -29.48 11.34 -1.53
C TRP A 153 -28.89 11.87 -2.85
N ARG A 154 -29.75 12.64 -3.54
CA ARG A 154 -29.67 13.11 -4.93
C ARG A 154 -28.34 13.67 -5.39
#